data_AF-A0A416JYC2-F1
#
_entry.id   AF-A0A416JYC2-F1
#
_cell.length_a   1.000
_cell.length_b   1.000
_cell.length_c   1.000
_cell.angle_alpha   90.00
_cell.angle_beta   90.00
_cell.angle_gamma   90.00
#
_symmetry.space_group_name_H-M   'P 1'
#
loop_
_entity.id
_entity.type
_entity.pdbx_description
1 polymer ?
#
loop_
_entity_poly.entity_id
_entity_poly.type
_entity_poly.pdbx_seq_one_letter_code
_entity_poly.pdbx_strand_id
1 'polypeptide(L)'
;MSEILDSLIFDRVQEDLDNLTQKAYIDYADLNRIEGAVKWVSYVLNRYGYKNTTHNKLNWKMNDFRTEKEMERLRDNIAAIRAAYYTPDSTPLTPERITYTSIYQANAIEKIIYDIGTLIETSSPGMQHLSFRLGAGRTLGNRSIAI
;
A
#
# COMPACT_ATOMS: atom_id res chain seq x y z
N MET A 1 2.62 12.80 4.18
CA MET A 1 2.12 11.69 3.36
C MET A 1 2.76 11.82 1.99
N SER A 2 3.12 10.75 1.31
CA SER A 2 3.65 10.86 -0.04
C SER A 2 2.60 11.37 -1.03
N GLU A 3 2.97 12.29 -1.91
CA GLU A 3 2.08 12.85 -2.95
C GLU A 3 1.47 11.75 -3.85
N ILE A 4 2.16 10.60 -3.95
CA ILE A 4 1.69 9.43 -4.70
C ILE A 4 0.45 8.81 -4.04
N LEU A 5 0.43 8.67 -2.70
CA LEU A 5 -0.72 8.11 -1.99
C LEU A 5 -1.90 9.09 -1.93
N ASP A 6 -1.61 10.39 -1.80
CA ASP A 6 -2.64 11.43 -1.79
C ASP A 6 -3.36 11.58 -3.14
N SER A 7 -2.74 11.10 -4.22
CA SER A 7 -3.35 11.11 -5.55
C SER A 7 -4.43 10.02 -5.74
N LEU A 8 -4.49 9.01 -4.87
CA LEU A 8 -5.44 7.90 -4.99
C LEU A 8 -6.87 8.35 -4.72
N ILE A 9 -7.81 7.81 -5.50
CA ILE A 9 -9.23 8.14 -5.44
C ILE A 9 -9.98 6.89 -4.98
N PHE A 10 -10.71 6.98 -3.87
CA PHE A 10 -11.47 5.84 -3.32
C PHE A 10 -12.84 6.22 -2.75
N ASP A 11 -13.29 7.45 -3.02
CA ASP A 11 -14.55 8.05 -2.60
C ASP A 11 -15.54 8.18 -3.77
N ARG A 12 -15.39 7.36 -4.83
CA ARG A 12 -16.35 7.35 -5.96
C ARG A 12 -17.73 6.92 -5.48
N VAL A 13 -18.77 7.65 -5.85
CA VAL A 13 -20.17 7.42 -5.48
C VAL A 13 -21.06 7.22 -6.70
N GLN A 14 -22.28 6.71 -6.52
CA GLN A 14 -23.25 6.53 -7.61
C GLN A 14 -23.55 7.84 -8.34
N GLU A 15 -23.59 8.96 -7.62
CA GLU A 15 -23.78 10.30 -8.21
C GLU A 15 -22.70 10.63 -9.26
N ASP A 16 -21.49 10.07 -9.13
CA ASP A 16 -20.42 10.29 -10.10
C ASP A 16 -20.71 9.61 -11.43
N LEU A 17 -21.36 8.44 -11.38
CA LEU A 17 -21.84 7.72 -12.57
C LEU A 17 -23.01 8.47 -13.21
N ASP A 18 -23.95 8.94 -12.38
CA ASP A 18 -25.14 9.65 -12.85
C ASP A 18 -24.77 10.98 -13.52
N ASN A 19 -23.75 11.67 -13.01
CA ASN A 19 -23.21 12.92 -13.55
C ASN A 19 -22.08 12.72 -14.57
N LEU A 20 -21.74 11.47 -14.93
CA LEU A 20 -20.68 11.12 -15.90
C LEU A 20 -19.33 11.82 -15.61
N THR A 21 -18.99 11.97 -14.33
CA THR A 21 -17.76 12.66 -13.94
C THR A 21 -16.53 11.86 -14.33
N GLN A 22 -15.39 12.53 -14.53
CA GLN A 22 -14.14 11.86 -14.92
C GLN A 22 -13.74 10.76 -13.93
N LYS A 23 -13.94 10.97 -12.61
CA LYS A 23 -13.64 9.98 -11.58
C LYS A 23 -14.48 8.71 -11.65
N ALA A 24 -15.64 8.75 -12.31
CA ALA A 24 -16.49 7.57 -12.47
C ALA A 24 -15.91 6.54 -13.45
N TYR A 25 -15.03 6.98 -14.33
CA TYR A 25 -14.37 6.17 -15.33
C TYR A 25 -12.91 5.93 -14.97
N ILE A 26 -12.37 4.79 -15.41
CA ILE A 26 -10.97 4.45 -15.24
C ILE A 26 -10.28 4.56 -16.60
N ASP A 27 -9.35 5.49 -16.70
CA ASP A 27 -8.54 5.72 -17.89
C ASP A 27 -7.09 5.22 -17.73
N TYR A 28 -6.26 5.49 -18.74
CA TYR A 28 -4.86 5.11 -18.72
C TYR A 28 -4.04 5.88 -17.66
N ALA A 29 -4.44 7.11 -17.33
CA ALA A 29 -3.78 7.91 -16.31
C ALA A 29 -4.09 7.38 -14.92
N ASP A 30 -5.32 6.94 -14.66
CA ASP A 30 -5.70 6.24 -13.43
C ASP A 30 -4.88 4.95 -13.24
N LEU A 31 -4.70 4.16 -14.30
CA LEU A 31 -3.85 2.96 -14.23
C LEU A 31 -2.39 3.29 -13.91
N ASN A 32 -1.82 4.32 -14.57
CA ASN A 32 -0.47 4.77 -14.26
C ASN A 32 -0.32 5.24 -12.81
N ARG A 33 -1.35 5.90 -12.27
CA ARG A 33 -1.40 6.33 -10.87
C ARG A 33 -1.45 5.14 -9.92
N ILE A 34 -2.35 4.18 -10.14
CA ILE A 34 -2.50 2.97 -9.32
C ILE A 34 -1.19 2.16 -9.36
N GLU A 35 -0.64 1.91 -10.54
CA GLU A 35 0.61 1.16 -10.67
C GLU A 35 1.81 1.90 -10.07
N GLY A 36 1.82 3.23 -10.16
CA GLY A 36 2.80 4.09 -9.50
C GLY A 36 2.74 3.97 -7.97
N ALA A 37 1.53 3.98 -7.40
CA ALA A 37 1.30 3.81 -5.98
C ALA A 37 1.72 2.40 -5.50
N VAL A 38 1.38 1.35 -6.24
CA VAL A 38 1.84 -0.02 -5.94
C VAL A 38 3.36 -0.11 -5.94
N LYS A 39 4.03 0.47 -6.95
CA LYS A 39 5.50 0.51 -7.00
C LYS A 39 6.10 1.27 -5.82
N TRP A 40 5.49 2.39 -5.44
CA TRP A 40 5.92 3.18 -4.30
C TRP A 40 5.81 2.39 -2.99
N VAL A 41 4.65 1.79 -2.73
CA VAL A 41 4.42 0.95 -1.54
C VAL A 41 5.41 -0.21 -1.50
N SER A 42 5.60 -0.90 -2.63
CA SER A 42 6.60 -1.96 -2.79
C SER A 42 8.02 -1.50 -2.45
N TYR A 43 8.43 -0.34 -2.96
CA TYR A 43 9.74 0.26 -2.67
C TYR A 43 9.93 0.56 -1.18
N VAL A 44 8.92 1.18 -0.56
CA VAL A 44 8.96 1.53 0.87
C VAL A 44 9.02 0.27 1.74
N LEU A 45 8.19 -0.74 1.44
CA LEU A 45 8.21 -2.04 2.13
C LEU A 45 9.58 -2.71 2.06
N ASN A 46 10.17 -2.79 0.86
CA ASN A 46 11.50 -3.37 0.67
C ASN A 46 12.58 -2.59 1.45
N ARG A 47 12.47 -1.26 1.54
CA ARG A 47 13.38 -0.42 2.33
C ARG A 47 13.32 -0.73 3.82
N TYR A 48 12.15 -1.09 4.34
CA TYR A 48 11.96 -1.51 5.73
C TYR A 48 12.24 -3.00 5.98
N GLY A 49 12.66 -3.75 4.95
CA GLY A 49 12.99 -5.17 5.06
C GLY A 49 11.84 -6.14 4.77
N TYR A 50 10.65 -5.63 4.44
CA TYR A 50 9.51 -6.44 3.98
C TYR A 50 9.68 -6.76 2.50
N LYS A 51 10.38 -7.86 2.22
CA LYS A 51 10.68 -8.30 0.86
C LYS A 51 9.39 -8.59 0.09
N ASN A 52 9.24 -7.92 -1.05
CA ASN A 52 8.17 -8.16 -2.00
C ASN A 52 8.68 -7.92 -3.43
N THR A 53 8.00 -8.48 -4.42
CA THR A 53 8.34 -8.31 -5.84
C THR A 53 7.08 -7.89 -6.58
N THR A 54 7.15 -6.75 -7.26
CA THR A 54 6.06 -6.23 -8.09
C THR A 54 6.55 -5.95 -9.50
N HIS A 55 5.72 -6.26 -10.49
CA HIS A 55 5.98 -6.02 -11.91
C HIS A 55 5.04 -4.93 -12.42
N ASN A 56 5.51 -3.69 -12.44
CA ASN A 56 4.67 -2.52 -12.76
C ASN A 56 4.85 -1.99 -14.19
N LYS A 57 3.76 -1.55 -14.82
CA LYS A 57 3.70 -0.87 -16.11
C LYS A 57 3.23 0.56 -15.83
N LEU A 58 4.13 1.52 -15.99
CA LEU A 58 3.89 2.94 -15.67
C LEU A 58 3.70 3.82 -16.91
N ASN A 59 3.62 3.20 -18.08
CA ASN A 59 3.59 3.87 -19.37
C ASN A 59 2.32 3.50 -20.15
N TRP A 60 1.20 3.30 -19.46
CA TRP A 60 -0.10 3.12 -20.11
C TRP A 60 -0.40 4.31 -21.00
N LYS A 61 -0.72 4.02 -22.25
CA LYS A 61 -1.12 5.01 -23.26
C LYS A 61 -2.62 4.93 -23.52
N MET A 62 -3.17 6.00 -24.08
CA MET A 62 -4.60 6.06 -24.45
C MET A 62 -5.02 4.94 -25.43
N ASN A 63 -4.09 4.46 -26.26
CA ASN A 63 -4.34 3.39 -27.22
C ASN A 63 -4.00 1.98 -26.71
N ASP A 64 -3.52 1.84 -25.47
CA ASP A 64 -3.27 0.53 -24.89
C ASP A 64 -4.60 -0.10 -24.44
N PHE A 65 -4.78 -1.37 -24.79
CA PHE A 65 -5.92 -2.15 -24.33
C PHE A 65 -5.61 -2.83 -23.01
N ARG A 66 -6.56 -2.78 -22.07
CA ARG A 66 -6.50 -3.56 -20.83
C ARG A 66 -6.67 -5.04 -21.15
N THR A 67 -5.57 -5.77 -21.24
CA THR A 67 -5.62 -7.22 -21.44
C THR A 67 -5.86 -7.93 -20.10
N GLU A 68 -6.56 -9.07 -20.11
CA GLU A 68 -6.80 -9.87 -18.89
C GLU A 68 -5.48 -10.20 -18.15
N LYS A 69 -4.44 -10.55 -18.91
CA LYS A 69 -3.08 -10.80 -18.37
C LYS A 69 -2.48 -9.58 -17.64
N GLU A 70 -2.74 -8.36 -18.11
CA GLU A 70 -2.22 -7.16 -17.46
C GLU A 70 -2.97 -6.85 -16.17
N MET A 71 -4.28 -7.13 -16.12
CA MET A 71 -5.11 -6.99 -14.92
C MET A 71 -4.79 -8.07 -13.88
N GLU A 72 -4.50 -9.30 -14.31
CA GLU A 72 -4.01 -10.37 -13.45
C GLU A 72 -2.67 -10.00 -12.81
N ARG A 73 -1.71 -9.50 -13.60
CA ARG A 73 -0.44 -8.97 -13.08
C ARG A 73 -0.64 -7.84 -12.05
N LEU A 74 -1.57 -6.91 -12.32
CA LEU A 74 -1.89 -5.84 -11.36
C LEU A 74 -2.44 -6.40 -10.06
N ARG A 75 -3.36 -7.36 -10.14
CA ARG A 75 -3.91 -8.08 -8.99
C ARG A 75 -2.81 -8.79 -8.20
N ASP A 76 -1.90 -9.48 -8.87
CA ASP A 76 -0.79 -10.19 -8.24
C ASP A 76 0.14 -9.23 -7.50
N ASN A 77 0.41 -8.05 -8.07
CA ASN A 77 1.19 -7.02 -7.38
C ASN A 77 0.48 -6.53 -6.10
N ILE A 78 -0.84 -6.31 -6.16
CA ILE A 78 -1.65 -5.91 -4.98
C ILE A 78 -1.66 -7.02 -3.93
N ALA A 79 -1.78 -8.28 -4.36
CA ALA A 79 -1.71 -9.43 -3.46
C ALA A 79 -0.33 -9.56 -2.82
N ALA A 80 0.75 -9.30 -3.57
CA ALA A 80 2.12 -9.35 -3.06
C ALA A 80 2.39 -8.28 -2.00
N ILE A 81 1.97 -7.02 -2.22
CA ILE A 81 2.13 -5.97 -1.20
C ILE A 81 1.27 -6.26 0.05
N ARG A 82 0.07 -6.82 -0.14
CA ARG A 82 -0.82 -7.20 0.96
C ARG A 82 -0.27 -8.37 1.77
N ALA A 83 0.36 -9.35 1.12
CA ALA A 83 0.98 -10.48 1.80
C ALA A 83 2.26 -10.09 2.55
N ALA A 84 2.95 -9.03 2.08
CA ALA A 84 4.20 -8.57 2.67
C ALA A 84 4.01 -7.79 3.98
N TYR A 85 2.82 -7.25 4.26
CA TYR A 85 2.58 -6.39 5.41
C TYR A 85 1.21 -6.61 6.07
N TYR A 86 1.10 -6.23 7.34
CA TYR A 86 -0.17 -6.34 8.05
C TYR A 86 -1.24 -5.44 7.42
N THR A 87 -2.44 -5.99 7.25
CA THR A 87 -3.61 -5.29 6.71
C THR A 87 -4.76 -5.39 7.71
N PRO A 88 -5.38 -4.27 8.12
CA PRO A 88 -6.51 -4.27 9.04
C PRO A 88 -7.76 -4.94 8.46
N ASP A 89 -8.63 -5.44 9.34
CA ASP A 89 -9.91 -6.05 8.94
C ASP A 89 -10.87 -5.04 8.26
N SER A 90 -10.66 -3.74 8.46
CA SER A 90 -11.42 -2.68 7.79
C SER A 90 -11.07 -2.53 6.31
N THR A 91 -9.94 -3.08 5.87
CA THR A 91 -9.49 -2.96 4.48
C THR A 91 -10.17 -4.02 3.62
N PRO A 92 -10.77 -3.64 2.48
CA PRO A 92 -11.52 -4.56 1.65
C PRO A 92 -10.67 -5.74 1.14
N LEU A 93 -11.33 -6.87 0.86
CA LEU A 93 -10.67 -8.04 0.29
C LEU A 93 -10.20 -7.77 -1.13
N THR A 94 -9.05 -8.33 -1.50
CA THR A 94 -8.50 -8.19 -2.85
C THR A 94 -9.43 -8.94 -3.81
N PRO A 95 -10.08 -8.25 -4.76
CA PRO A 95 -11.11 -8.85 -5.61
C PRO A 95 -10.50 -9.93 -6.50
N GLU A 96 -11.17 -11.09 -6.61
CA GLU A 96 -10.70 -12.27 -7.37
C GLU A 96 -10.27 -11.91 -8.80
N ARG A 97 -10.98 -10.96 -9.42
CA ARG A 97 -10.69 -10.47 -10.76
C ARG A 97 -10.87 -8.97 -10.81
N ILE A 98 -9.92 -8.28 -11.45
CA ILE A 98 -10.00 -6.84 -11.71
C ILE A 98 -10.62 -6.64 -13.09
N THR A 99 -11.88 -6.22 -13.12
CA THR A 99 -12.64 -5.93 -14.35
C THR A 99 -12.94 -4.44 -14.50
N TYR A 100 -12.85 -3.66 -13.42
CA TYR A 100 -13.25 -2.26 -13.33
C TYR A 100 -14.67 -2.00 -13.88
N THR A 101 -15.56 -2.98 -13.73
CA THR A 101 -16.98 -2.86 -14.12
C THR A 101 -17.80 -2.10 -13.08
N SER A 102 -17.26 -1.93 -11.87
CA SER A 102 -17.93 -1.28 -10.75
C SER A 102 -17.01 -0.25 -10.11
N ILE A 103 -17.56 0.94 -9.82
CA ILE A 103 -16.87 1.99 -9.07
C ILE A 103 -16.42 1.51 -7.68
N TYR A 104 -17.19 0.60 -7.06
CA TYR A 104 -16.85 0.03 -5.76
C TYR A 104 -15.60 -0.85 -5.82
N GLN A 105 -15.39 -1.55 -6.95
CA GLN A 105 -14.18 -2.33 -7.16
C GLN A 105 -12.96 -1.41 -7.29
N ALA A 106 -13.09 -0.30 -8.03
CA ALA A 106 -12.02 0.70 -8.15
C ALA A 106 -11.67 1.31 -6.79
N ASN A 107 -12.68 1.70 -6.02
CA ASN A 107 -12.49 2.21 -4.66
C ASN A 107 -11.81 1.19 -3.76
N ALA A 108 -12.23 -0.07 -3.78
CA ALA A 108 -11.62 -1.11 -2.97
C ALA A 108 -10.14 -1.31 -3.29
N ILE A 109 -9.76 -1.31 -4.58
CA ILE A 109 -8.37 -1.45 -5.01
C ILE A 109 -7.52 -0.28 -4.52
N GLU A 110 -7.95 0.96 -4.78
CA GLU A 110 -7.20 2.15 -4.36
C GLU A 110 -7.15 2.27 -2.83
N LYS A 111 -8.22 1.87 -2.13
CA LYS A 111 -8.28 1.84 -0.66
C LYS A 111 -7.28 0.86 -0.05
N ILE A 112 -7.12 -0.35 -0.63
CA ILE A 112 -6.10 -1.32 -0.18
C ILE A 112 -4.71 -0.71 -0.25
N ILE A 113 -4.37 -0.07 -1.38
CA ILE A 113 -3.05 0.53 -1.59
C ILE A 113 -2.83 1.70 -0.62
N TYR A 114 -3.85 2.56 -0.46
CA TYR A 114 -3.81 3.69 0.46
C TYR A 114 -3.65 3.25 1.92
N ASP A 115 -4.42 2.27 2.38
CA ASP A 115 -4.38 1.80 3.76
C ASP A 115 -3.01 1.18 4.08
N ILE A 116 -2.49 0.31 3.20
CA ILE A 116 -1.15 -0.28 3.36
C ILE A 116 -0.07 0.82 3.36
N GLY A 117 -0.11 1.72 2.37
CA GLY A 117 0.85 2.82 2.26
C GLY A 117 0.85 3.72 3.50
N THR A 118 -0.33 4.10 3.97
CA THR A 118 -0.52 4.91 5.19
C THR A 118 0.00 4.20 6.43
N LEU A 119 -0.28 2.90 6.57
CA LEU A 119 0.23 2.13 7.71
C LEU A 119 1.75 2.08 7.72
N ILE A 120 2.39 1.88 6.55
CA ILE A 120 3.85 1.83 6.49
C ILE A 120 4.46 3.21 6.79
N GLU A 121 3.89 4.29 6.24
CA GLU A 121 4.37 5.65 6.50
C GLU A 121 4.17 6.06 7.97
N THR A 122 3.05 5.67 8.60
CA THR A 122 2.77 5.94 10.02
C THR A 122 3.54 5.01 10.97
N SER A 123 3.94 3.83 10.50
CA SER A 123 4.82 2.92 11.24
C SER A 123 6.29 3.37 11.20
N SER A 124 6.68 4.17 10.21
CA SER A 124 8.02 4.75 10.07
C SER A 124 8.50 5.57 11.29
N PRO A 125 7.70 6.48 11.89
CA PRO A 125 8.10 7.12 13.16
C PRO A 125 8.15 6.16 14.36
N GLY A 126 7.69 4.91 14.18
CA GLY A 126 7.54 3.88 15.21
C GLY A 126 8.78 3.04 15.52
N MET A 127 9.90 3.21 14.80
CA MET A 127 11.20 2.87 15.37
C MET A 127 11.59 3.95 16.39
N GLN A 128 10.68 4.25 17.33
CA GLN A 128 11.01 4.96 18.54
C GLN A 128 12.06 4.12 19.23
N HIS A 129 13.30 4.58 19.07
CA HIS A 129 14.48 4.24 19.84
C HIS A 129 14.09 3.51 21.13
N LEU A 130 14.02 2.17 21.07
CA LEU A 130 13.90 1.34 22.26
C LEU A 130 15.26 1.43 22.94
N SER A 131 15.56 2.57 23.56
CA SER A 131 16.67 2.68 24.50
C SER A 131 16.28 1.91 25.73
N PHE A 132 16.40 0.59 25.67
CA PHE A 132 16.55 -0.18 26.89
C PHE A 132 18.00 0.08 27.35
N ARG A 133 18.15 0.92 28.39
CA ARG A 133 19.43 1.00 29.10
C ARG A 133 19.57 -0.26 29.96
N LEU A 134 20.24 -1.28 29.43
CA LEU A 134 20.83 -2.32 30.28
C LEU A 134 21.89 -1.63 31.16
N GLY A 135 21.61 -1.49 32.46
CA GLY A 135 22.57 -0.95 33.43
C GLY A 135 22.19 0.35 34.16
N ALA A 136 20.95 0.85 34.04
CA ALA A 136 20.50 2.02 34.80
C ALA A 136 20.17 1.74 36.29
N GLY A 137 20.62 0.61 36.83
CA GLY A 137 20.40 0.25 38.23
C GLY A 137 21.40 -0.80 38.67
N ARG A 138 22.42 -0.34 39.42
CA ARG A 138 23.44 -1.11 40.14
C ARG A 138 24.59 -1.61 39.27
N THR A 139 25.73 -0.96 39.43
CA THR A 139 27.04 -1.57 39.24
C THR A 139 27.03 -2.94 39.95
N LEU A 140 27.32 -4.02 39.23
CA LEU A 140 27.64 -5.31 39.83
C LEU A 140 29.04 -5.17 40.47
N GLY A 141 29.11 -4.46 41.59
CA GLY A 141 30.37 -4.01 42.17
C GLY A 141 30.22 -3.65 43.64
N ASN A 142 29.94 -4.65 44.47
CA ASN A 142 30.73 -4.91 45.68
C ASN A 142 30.32 -6.27 46.26
N ARG A 143 31.01 -7.33 45.81
CA ARG A 143 31.17 -8.55 46.60
C ARG A 143 32.39 -8.33 47.49
N SER A 144 32.21 -7.56 48.56
CA SER A 144 33.12 -7.64 49.69
C SER A 144 32.90 -9.00 50.35
N ILE A 145 33.88 -9.87 50.26
CA ILE A 145 33.98 -11.04 51.13
C ILE A 145 34.11 -10.51 52.55
N ALA A 146 33.16 -10.86 53.41
CA ALA A 146 33.26 -10.68 54.84
C ALA A 146 33.32 -12.07 55.50
N ILE A 147 34.28 -12.19 56.43
CA ILE A 147 34.71 -13.32 57.27
C ILE A 147 35.84 -14.15 56.66
#